data_AF-A0A6B1BED0-F1
#
_entry.id   AF-A0A6B1BED0-F1
#
_cell.length_a   1.000
_cell.length_b   1.000
_cell.length_c   1.000
_cell.angle_alpha   90.00
_cell.angle_beta   90.00
_cell.angle_gamma   90.00
#
_symmetry.space_group_name_H-M   'P 1'
#
loop_
_entity.id
_entity.type
_entity.pdbx_description
1 polymer ?
#
loop_
_entity_poly.entity_id
_entity_poly.type
_entity_poly.pdbx_seq_one_letter_code
_entity_poly.pdbx_strand_id
1 'polypeptide(L)'
;MDLELKIQNFGPIDEATIQVGRFTIFAGPNNTGKTFVAKMLYSMLGTINANPALVCFEVHTSLIYRVLEFNRDFGATGERVRSGIRSALQKIDSILREATSSRVSQNELDVFKSVQPEVIAEIEAIKTHLQILKNNIKTEEDRSKELQLHGYIKNNIDNLDGFFKNEELMIDFGWAWKFRQNVSENFQVSDISQLKGFGDSPLSFCVPGLGDLEEANEFGFSPDLQIVQNPQSFPKAFYLESQLYWKLKNPLESIKLDSSSSSWASLNGVPSYFYDVVVALRRQRIDHPFAEIHKGLHNAIGGKIVLSEAGDLEFQTSGRSLPLSLTSAGVANMGMLALLIERGALEPGSFLFIDEPEANLHPAWQVEMAEFLFELARQGVHVVISTHSMTILKWLEVHLKKESKDRALVRLNKFPPDAEWNDDMDAVMAEAKQSLTQPFSDLYITGL
;
A
#
# COMPACT_ATOMS: atom_id res chain seq x y z
N MET A 1 17.24 3.89 5.57
CA MET A 1 16.45 5.03 6.05
C MET A 1 15.90 4.67 7.41
N ASP A 2 16.16 5.49 8.43
CA ASP A 2 15.42 5.38 9.69
C ASP A 2 14.30 6.43 9.64
N LEU A 3 13.11 6.05 10.09
CA LEU A 3 11.91 6.88 10.11
C LEU A 3 11.48 7.08 11.55
N GLU A 4 11.12 8.32 11.88
CA GLU A 4 10.43 8.66 13.11
C GLU A 4 8.95 8.84 12.81
N LEU A 5 8.08 8.21 13.59
CA LEU A 5 6.63 8.38 13.52
C LEU A 5 6.18 9.14 14.76
N LYS A 6 5.48 10.25 14.57
CA LYS A 6 4.83 11.02 15.64
C LYS A 6 3.33 10.84 15.54
N ILE A 7 2.72 10.33 16.59
CA ILE A 7 1.33 9.88 16.59
C ILE A 7 0.59 10.59 17.71
N GLN A 8 -0.60 11.09 17.40
CA GLN A 8 -1.53 11.64 18.37
C GLN A 8 -2.96 11.21 18.04
N ASN A 9 -3.67 10.71 19.04
CA ASN A 9 -5.07 10.30 19.00
C ASN A 9 -5.45 9.47 17.75
N PHE A 10 -4.68 8.40 17.50
CA PHE A 10 -4.82 7.54 16.33
C PHE A 10 -5.07 6.09 16.76
N GLY A 11 -6.29 5.60 16.51
CA GLY A 11 -6.76 4.30 16.96
C GLY A 11 -6.65 4.18 18.49
N PRO A 12 -5.98 3.14 19.02
CA PRO A 12 -5.79 2.97 20.46
C PRO A 12 -4.60 3.76 21.03
N ILE A 13 -3.95 4.63 20.24
CA ILE A 13 -2.74 5.37 20.65
C ILE A 13 -3.12 6.82 20.93
N ASP A 14 -2.93 7.26 22.17
CA ASP A 14 -3.16 8.65 22.59
C ASP A 14 -2.03 9.58 22.13
N GLU A 15 -0.78 9.22 22.42
CA GLU A 15 0.43 9.95 22.02
C GLU A 15 1.61 8.98 21.95
N ALA A 16 2.43 9.05 20.89
CA ALA A 16 3.62 8.22 20.77
C ALA A 16 4.66 8.76 19.79
N THR A 17 5.93 8.49 20.10
CA THR A 17 7.05 8.59 19.16
C THR A 17 7.63 7.20 18.92
N ILE A 18 7.64 6.76 17.66
CA ILE A 18 8.05 5.40 17.27
C ILE A 18 9.19 5.49 16.26
N GLN A 19 10.24 4.68 16.43
CA GLN A 19 11.31 4.58 15.44
C GLN A 19 11.18 3.33 14.58
N VAL A 20 11.33 3.49 13.28
CA VAL A 20 11.33 2.42 12.29
C VAL A 20 12.67 2.43 11.58
N GLY A 21 13.39 1.32 11.65
CA GLY A 21 14.70 1.15 11.02
C GLY A 21 14.72 0.03 10.00
N ARG A 22 15.88 -0.62 9.86
CA ARG A 22 16.08 -1.75 8.93
C ARG A 22 15.30 -3.00 9.35
N PHE A 23 15.38 -3.36 10.63
CA PHE A 23 14.61 -4.45 11.23
C PHE A 23 13.81 -3.91 12.42
N THR A 24 12.53 -3.68 12.22
CA THR A 24 11.65 -3.04 13.20
C THR A 24 10.69 -4.07 13.79
N ILE A 25 10.61 -4.11 15.12
CA ILE A 25 9.65 -4.95 15.84
C ILE A 25 8.71 -4.06 16.65
N PHE A 26 7.42 -4.17 16.38
CA PHE A 26 6.34 -3.70 17.24
C PHE A 26 5.91 -4.86 18.14
N ALA A 27 6.22 -4.80 19.42
CA ALA A 27 6.07 -5.93 20.34
C ALA A 27 5.10 -5.60 21.48
N GLY A 28 4.02 -6.38 21.61
CA GLY A 28 3.09 -6.18 22.73
C GLY A 28 1.77 -6.92 22.57
N PRO A 29 0.88 -6.85 23.57
CA PRO A 29 -0.43 -7.51 23.56
C PRO A 29 -1.32 -7.05 22.40
N ASN A 30 -2.38 -7.82 22.11
CA ASN A 30 -3.37 -7.45 21.09
C ASN A 30 -4.10 -6.16 21.45
N ASN A 31 -4.65 -5.48 20.44
CA ASN A 31 -5.43 -4.26 20.61
C ASN A 31 -4.65 -3.05 21.18
N THR A 32 -3.35 -2.96 20.90
CA THR A 32 -2.46 -1.88 21.41
C THR A 32 -2.00 -0.90 20.33
N GLY A 33 -2.42 -1.09 19.07
CA GLY A 33 -2.13 -0.18 17.96
C GLY A 33 -1.05 -0.65 16.97
N LYS A 34 -0.40 -1.80 17.21
CA LYS A 34 0.66 -2.35 16.33
C LYS A 34 0.25 -2.38 14.85
N THR A 35 -0.86 -3.06 14.55
CA THR A 35 -1.42 -3.18 13.19
C THR A 35 -1.86 -1.83 12.63
N PHE A 36 -2.38 -0.93 13.46
CA PHE A 36 -2.77 0.43 13.04
C PHE A 36 -1.55 1.21 12.53
N VAL A 37 -0.46 1.22 13.30
CA VAL A 37 0.79 1.92 12.93
C VAL A 37 1.39 1.32 11.66
N ALA A 38 1.48 -0.01 11.58
CA ALA A 38 2.01 -0.69 10.39
C ALA A 38 1.18 -0.39 9.13
N LYS A 39 -0.15 -0.45 9.21
CA LYS A 39 -1.05 -0.16 8.08
C LYS A 39 -1.02 1.32 7.65
N MET A 40 -0.89 2.25 8.60
CA MET A 40 -0.77 3.67 8.28
C MET A 40 0.55 3.95 7.55
N LEU A 41 1.67 3.46 8.09
CA LEU A 41 2.97 3.64 7.45
C LEU A 41 3.00 3.00 6.06
N TYR A 42 2.42 1.81 5.89
CA TYR A 42 2.26 1.19 4.58
C TYR A 42 1.45 2.08 3.62
N SER A 43 0.31 2.62 4.07
CA SER A 43 -0.54 3.50 3.27
C SER A 43 0.21 4.74 2.78
N MET A 44 1.04 5.35 3.64
CA MET A 44 1.88 6.50 3.30
C MET A 44 2.96 6.13 2.28
N LEU A 45 3.70 5.04 2.49
CA LEU A 45 4.73 4.58 1.55
C LEU A 45 4.12 4.19 0.18
N GLY A 46 2.92 3.59 0.19
CA GLY A 46 2.17 3.26 -1.03
C GLY A 46 1.72 4.49 -1.82
N THR A 47 1.49 5.63 -1.16
CA THR A 47 1.11 6.89 -1.83
C THR A 47 2.21 7.38 -2.73
N ILE A 48 3.45 7.35 -2.24
CA ILE A 48 4.57 7.96 -2.93
C ILE A 48 4.99 7.16 -4.16
N ASN A 49 4.67 5.86 -4.18
CA ASN A 49 4.85 5.03 -5.36
C ASN A 49 3.81 5.29 -6.47
N ALA A 50 2.83 6.16 -6.25
CA ALA A 50 1.82 6.48 -7.25
C ALA A 50 2.23 7.68 -8.10
N ASN A 51 1.99 7.59 -9.40
CA ASN A 51 2.16 8.71 -10.31
C ASN A 51 1.01 9.72 -10.12
N PRO A 52 1.28 10.94 -9.60
CA PRO A 52 0.22 11.91 -9.29
C PRO A 52 -0.53 12.38 -10.55
N ALA A 53 0.11 12.39 -11.73
CA ALA A 53 -0.53 12.79 -12.98
C ALA A 53 -1.56 11.75 -13.43
N LEU A 54 -1.23 10.45 -13.27
CA LEU A 54 -2.16 9.37 -13.54
C LEU A 54 -3.34 9.40 -12.56
N VAL A 55 -3.08 9.68 -11.26
CA VAL A 55 -4.15 9.83 -10.26
C VAL A 55 -5.09 10.98 -10.62
N CYS A 56 -4.56 12.17 -10.92
CA CYS A 56 -5.35 13.31 -11.35
C CYS A 56 -6.23 12.95 -12.56
N PHE A 57 -5.63 12.29 -13.56
CA PHE A 57 -6.33 11.83 -14.75
C PHE A 57 -7.46 10.85 -14.43
N GLU A 58 -7.21 9.80 -13.66
CA GLU A 58 -8.22 8.78 -13.32
C GLU A 58 -9.39 9.36 -12.52
N VAL A 59 -9.11 10.26 -11.56
CA VAL A 59 -10.13 10.92 -10.75
C VAL A 59 -11.10 11.71 -11.62
N HIS A 60 -10.59 12.57 -12.51
CA HIS A 60 -11.44 13.43 -13.34
C HIS A 60 -12.08 12.72 -14.52
N THR A 61 -11.48 11.64 -15.03
CA THR A 61 -12.01 10.93 -16.19
C THR A 61 -13.00 9.83 -15.85
N SER A 62 -12.89 9.18 -14.69
CA SER A 62 -13.84 8.15 -14.24
C SER A 62 -15.29 8.64 -14.29
N LEU A 63 -15.53 9.88 -13.85
CA LEU A 63 -16.82 10.52 -13.85
C LEU A 63 -17.27 10.93 -15.27
N ILE A 64 -16.33 11.36 -16.12
CA ILE A 64 -16.60 11.65 -17.54
C ILE A 64 -17.04 10.38 -18.28
N TYR A 65 -16.31 9.26 -18.13
CA TYR A 65 -16.69 8.00 -18.76
C TYR A 65 -18.08 7.54 -18.35
N ARG A 66 -18.40 7.63 -17.05
CA ARG A 66 -19.74 7.33 -16.54
C ARG A 66 -20.80 8.19 -17.23
N VAL A 67 -20.58 9.50 -17.28
CA VAL A 67 -21.45 10.47 -17.97
C VAL A 67 -21.64 10.13 -19.45
N LEU A 68 -20.56 9.76 -20.15
CA LEU A 68 -20.60 9.38 -21.57
C LEU A 68 -21.31 8.05 -21.80
N GLU A 69 -21.45 7.18 -20.80
CA GLU A 69 -22.11 5.87 -20.93
C GLU A 69 -23.61 5.89 -20.63
N PHE A 70 -24.04 6.74 -19.69
CA PHE A 70 -25.44 6.85 -19.29
C PHE A 70 -26.31 7.64 -20.29
N ASN A 71 -25.72 8.54 -21.07
CA ASN A 71 -26.46 9.32 -22.09
C ASN A 71 -26.37 8.63 -23.45
N ARG A 72 -27.39 7.83 -23.80
CA ARG A 72 -27.42 7.03 -25.04
C ARG A 72 -28.21 7.67 -26.20
N ASP A 73 -29.03 8.68 -25.93
CA ASP A 73 -29.90 9.32 -26.92
C ASP A 73 -29.27 10.59 -27.52
N PHE A 74 -28.01 10.48 -27.98
CA PHE A 74 -27.41 11.56 -28.75
C PHE A 74 -27.76 11.43 -30.24
N GLY A 75 -28.17 12.52 -30.87
CA GLY A 75 -28.20 12.60 -32.33
C GLY A 75 -26.79 12.42 -32.94
N ALA A 76 -26.68 12.26 -34.26
CA ALA A 76 -25.43 11.95 -34.96
C ALA A 76 -24.24 12.87 -34.57
N THR A 77 -24.50 14.15 -34.29
CA THR A 77 -23.48 15.10 -33.82
C THR A 77 -22.97 14.79 -32.41
N GLY A 78 -23.87 14.45 -31.48
CA GLY A 78 -23.49 14.11 -30.10
C GLY A 78 -22.73 12.79 -30.04
N GLU A 79 -23.07 11.80 -30.87
CA GLU A 79 -22.29 10.55 -30.95
C GLU A 79 -20.88 10.79 -31.50
N ARG A 80 -20.73 11.68 -32.50
CA ARG A 80 -19.40 12.09 -32.99
C ARG A 80 -18.58 12.80 -31.91
N VAL A 81 -19.21 13.70 -31.14
CA VAL A 81 -18.55 14.39 -30.01
C VAL A 81 -18.11 13.38 -28.95
N ARG A 82 -19.02 12.50 -28.52
CA ARG A 82 -18.76 11.45 -27.52
C ARG A 82 -17.60 10.55 -27.92
N SER A 83 -17.60 10.08 -29.17
CA SER A 83 -16.53 9.26 -29.72
C SER A 83 -15.18 10.02 -29.74
N GLY A 84 -15.20 11.29 -30.15
CA GLY A 84 -14.02 12.16 -30.11
C GLY A 84 -13.44 12.35 -28.71
N ILE A 85 -14.29 12.65 -27.72
CA ILE A 85 -13.88 12.78 -26.32
C ILE A 85 -13.30 11.46 -25.81
N ARG A 86 -13.98 10.33 -26.03
CA ARG A 86 -13.49 9.00 -25.62
C ARG A 86 -12.13 8.69 -26.25
N SER A 87 -11.94 8.98 -27.53
CA SER A 87 -10.68 8.74 -28.23
C SER A 87 -9.53 9.59 -27.66
N ALA A 88 -9.78 10.87 -27.37
CA ALA A 88 -8.78 11.75 -26.76
C ALA A 88 -8.40 11.28 -25.35
N LEU A 89 -9.39 10.91 -24.52
CA LEU A 89 -9.14 10.35 -23.19
C LEU A 89 -8.32 9.05 -23.25
N GLN A 90 -8.63 8.14 -24.18
CA GLN A 90 -7.86 6.90 -24.35
C GLN A 90 -6.41 7.16 -24.75
N LYS A 91 -6.14 8.17 -25.58
CA LYS A 91 -4.77 8.55 -25.93
C LYS A 91 -4.02 9.11 -24.73
N ILE A 92 -4.65 9.99 -23.95
CA ILE A 92 -4.04 10.53 -22.71
C ILE A 92 -3.69 9.38 -21.76
N ASP A 93 -4.61 8.42 -21.55
CA ASP A 93 -4.36 7.25 -20.71
C ASP A 93 -3.16 6.43 -21.23
N SER A 94 -3.07 6.18 -22.54
CA SER A 94 -1.93 5.49 -23.16
C SER A 94 -0.62 6.23 -22.92
N ILE A 95 -0.59 7.55 -23.18
CA ILE A 95 0.59 8.40 -23.00
C ILE A 95 1.07 8.33 -21.55
N LEU A 96 0.17 8.51 -20.58
CA LEU A 96 0.51 8.49 -19.15
C LEU A 96 1.00 7.10 -18.70
N ARG A 97 0.37 6.01 -19.17
CA ARG A 97 0.77 4.64 -18.82
C ARG A 97 2.08 4.22 -19.47
N GLU A 98 2.34 4.63 -20.71
CA GLU A 98 3.63 4.42 -21.38
C GLU A 98 4.76 5.18 -20.68
N ALA A 99 4.50 6.42 -20.28
CA ALA A 99 5.41 7.22 -19.46
C ALA A 99 5.73 6.55 -18.11
N THR A 100 4.71 5.96 -17.47
CA THR A 100 4.86 5.30 -16.15
C THR A 100 5.56 3.94 -16.25
N SER A 101 5.28 3.16 -17.31
CA SER A 101 5.82 1.80 -17.46
C SER A 101 7.24 1.74 -18.00
N SER A 102 7.67 2.75 -18.77
CA SER A 102 8.90 2.65 -19.55
C SER A 102 10.18 2.90 -18.76
N ARG A 103 10.15 3.57 -17.59
CA ARG A 103 11.40 4.06 -16.97
C ARG A 103 11.33 4.17 -15.45
N VAL A 104 11.58 3.05 -14.78
CA VAL A 104 11.98 3.02 -13.34
C VAL A 104 13.13 4.00 -13.08
N SER A 105 13.96 4.24 -14.12
CA SER A 105 15.12 5.12 -14.36
C SER A 105 15.15 6.60 -13.97
N GLN A 106 14.07 7.32 -14.28
CA GLN A 106 14.10 8.77 -14.52
C GLN A 106 13.24 9.50 -13.50
N ASN A 107 13.61 10.74 -13.20
CA ASN A 107 12.80 11.62 -12.35
C ASN A 107 11.38 11.73 -12.96
N GLU A 108 10.35 11.42 -12.16
CA GLU A 108 8.95 11.45 -12.56
C GLU A 108 8.55 12.84 -13.07
N LEU A 109 9.15 13.91 -12.54
CA LEU A 109 8.98 15.27 -13.05
C LEU A 109 9.51 15.44 -14.49
N ASP A 110 10.66 14.85 -14.81
CA ASP A 110 11.24 14.96 -16.16
C ASP A 110 10.41 14.17 -17.17
N VAL A 111 9.90 13.01 -16.75
CA VAL A 111 8.97 12.20 -17.53
C VAL A 111 7.67 12.96 -17.78
N PHE A 112 7.09 13.58 -16.74
CA PHE A 112 5.88 14.41 -16.87
C PHE A 112 6.07 15.56 -17.86
N LYS A 113 7.16 16.33 -17.73
CA LYS A 113 7.48 17.44 -18.66
C LYS A 113 7.61 16.99 -20.10
N SER A 114 8.09 15.76 -20.34
CA SER A 114 8.23 15.22 -21.69
C SER A 114 6.89 14.93 -22.37
N VAL A 115 5.87 14.49 -21.61
CA VAL A 115 4.55 14.11 -22.16
C VAL A 115 3.50 15.22 -22.06
N GLN A 116 3.75 16.23 -21.23
CA GLN A 116 2.83 17.35 -20.99
C GLN A 116 2.29 18.00 -22.28
N PRO A 117 3.10 18.30 -23.33
CA PRO A 117 2.58 18.92 -24.55
C PRO A 117 1.54 18.06 -25.28
N GLU A 118 1.75 16.75 -25.32
CA GLU A 118 0.85 15.80 -25.98
C GLU A 118 -0.46 15.67 -25.22
N VAL A 119 -0.40 15.60 -23.88
CA VAL A 119 -1.59 15.57 -23.02
C VAL A 119 -2.41 16.86 -23.17
N ILE A 120 -1.76 18.03 -23.15
CA ILE A 120 -2.44 19.32 -23.34
C ILE A 120 -3.10 19.39 -24.72
N ALA A 121 -2.46 18.88 -25.77
CA ALA A 121 -3.05 18.87 -27.11
C ALA A 121 -4.36 18.05 -27.17
N GLU A 122 -4.40 16.88 -26.52
CA GLU A 122 -5.62 16.07 -26.45
C GLU A 122 -6.69 16.69 -25.53
N ILE A 123 -6.30 17.39 -24.45
CA ILE A 123 -7.23 18.21 -23.63
C ILE A 123 -7.89 19.30 -24.48
N GLU A 124 -7.13 20.03 -25.31
CA GLU A 124 -7.68 21.05 -26.21
C GLU A 124 -8.58 20.45 -27.30
N ALA A 125 -8.28 19.24 -27.77
CA ALA A 125 -9.18 18.49 -28.65
C ALA A 125 -10.53 18.19 -27.97
N ILE A 126 -10.52 17.78 -26.70
CA ILE A 126 -11.75 17.57 -25.91
C ILE A 126 -12.55 18.88 -25.76
N LYS A 127 -11.89 19.99 -25.44
CA LYS A 127 -12.55 21.30 -25.35
C LYS A 127 -13.20 21.71 -26.68
N THR A 128 -12.56 21.42 -27.80
CA THR A 128 -13.13 21.64 -29.14
C THR A 128 -14.40 20.81 -29.36
N HIS A 129 -14.39 19.53 -28.97
CA HIS A 129 -15.57 18.67 -29.03
C HIS A 129 -16.73 19.17 -28.14
N LEU A 130 -16.42 19.67 -26.94
CA LEU A 130 -17.42 20.27 -26.05
C LEU A 130 -18.04 21.54 -26.65
N GLN A 131 -17.25 22.39 -27.31
CA GLN A 131 -17.77 23.55 -28.02
C GLN A 131 -18.72 23.18 -29.17
N ILE A 132 -18.39 22.14 -29.94
CA ILE A 132 -19.26 21.61 -30.99
C ILE A 132 -20.59 21.15 -30.40
N LEU A 133 -20.58 20.43 -29.28
CA LEU A 133 -21.81 20.02 -28.60
C LEU A 133 -22.66 21.22 -28.21
N LYS A 134 -22.05 22.20 -27.51
CA LYS A 134 -22.73 23.41 -27.04
C LYS A 134 -23.41 24.19 -28.16
N ASN A 135 -22.77 24.27 -29.34
CA ASN A 135 -23.30 25.02 -30.49
C ASN A 135 -24.45 24.30 -31.22
N ASN A 136 -24.65 23.00 -30.98
CA ASN A 136 -25.64 22.18 -31.67
C ASN A 136 -26.91 21.88 -30.84
N ILE A 137 -27.04 22.46 -29.64
CA ILE A 137 -28.22 22.36 -28.78
C ILE A 137 -29.37 23.20 -29.37
N LYS A 138 -30.49 22.56 -29.77
CA LYS A 138 -31.56 23.20 -30.56
C LYS A 138 -32.86 23.50 -29.80
N THR A 139 -33.23 22.72 -28.78
CA THR A 139 -34.51 22.89 -28.05
C THR A 139 -34.27 23.35 -26.61
N GLU A 140 -35.29 23.96 -25.97
CA GLU A 140 -35.19 24.53 -24.62
C GLU A 140 -35.16 23.45 -23.50
N GLU A 141 -35.73 22.28 -23.75
CA GLU A 141 -35.81 21.15 -22.81
C GLU A 141 -34.53 20.27 -22.85
N ASP A 142 -33.99 20.00 -24.05
CA ASP A 142 -32.67 19.35 -24.23
C ASP A 142 -31.56 20.25 -23.67
N ARG A 143 -31.76 21.58 -23.72
CA ARG A 143 -30.86 22.60 -23.19
C ARG A 143 -30.48 22.33 -21.74
N SER A 144 -31.43 21.99 -20.86
CA SER A 144 -31.13 21.89 -19.43
C SER A 144 -30.23 20.68 -19.11
N LYS A 145 -30.48 19.51 -19.71
CA LYS A 145 -29.73 18.28 -19.41
C LYS A 145 -28.37 18.27 -20.11
N GLU A 146 -28.32 18.65 -21.39
CA GLU A 146 -27.08 18.67 -22.15
C GLU A 146 -26.13 19.79 -21.68
N LEU A 147 -26.63 20.95 -21.24
CA LEU A 147 -25.77 21.98 -20.63
C LEU A 147 -25.25 21.59 -19.24
N GLN A 148 -26.04 20.88 -18.42
CA GLN A 148 -25.54 20.35 -17.15
C GLN A 148 -24.43 19.32 -17.39
N LEU A 149 -24.63 18.42 -18.36
CA LEU A 149 -23.64 17.43 -18.75
C LEU A 149 -22.37 18.06 -19.31
N HIS A 150 -22.54 19.00 -20.24
CA HIS A 150 -21.44 19.78 -20.79
C HIS A 150 -20.69 20.53 -19.68
N GLY A 151 -21.40 21.19 -18.77
CA GLY A 151 -20.81 21.90 -17.63
C GLY A 151 -19.98 20.98 -16.75
N TYR A 152 -20.47 19.77 -16.50
CA TYR A 152 -19.78 18.76 -15.70
C TYR A 152 -18.50 18.24 -16.38
N ILE A 153 -18.58 17.85 -17.65
CA ILE A 153 -17.39 17.40 -18.40
C ILE A 153 -16.39 18.55 -18.51
N LYS A 154 -16.86 19.76 -18.87
CA LYS A 154 -16.02 20.95 -18.97
C LYS A 154 -15.28 21.23 -17.67
N ASN A 155 -15.95 21.18 -16.52
CA ASN A 155 -15.30 21.44 -15.23
C ASN A 155 -14.18 20.44 -14.93
N ASN A 156 -14.40 19.16 -15.19
CA ASN A 156 -13.36 18.14 -15.00
C ASN A 156 -12.20 18.28 -15.99
N ILE A 157 -12.48 18.65 -17.24
CA ILE A 157 -11.44 18.90 -18.26
C ILE A 157 -10.65 20.18 -17.96
N ASP A 158 -11.30 21.24 -17.46
CA ASP A 158 -10.63 22.47 -17.05
C ASP A 158 -9.75 22.23 -15.80
N ASN A 159 -10.20 21.40 -14.86
CA ASN A 159 -9.38 20.98 -13.73
C ASN A 159 -8.14 20.20 -14.20
N LEU A 160 -8.32 19.20 -15.08
CA LEU A 160 -7.21 18.47 -15.69
C LEU A 160 -6.24 19.41 -16.40
N ASP A 161 -6.74 20.34 -17.22
CA ASP A 161 -5.91 21.35 -17.87
C ASP A 161 -5.11 22.19 -16.85
N GLY A 162 -5.74 22.56 -15.73
CA GLY A 162 -5.08 23.25 -14.62
C GLY A 162 -3.93 22.45 -14.01
N PHE A 163 -4.15 21.17 -13.69
CA PHE A 163 -3.10 20.27 -13.17
C PHE A 163 -1.98 20.07 -14.19
N PHE A 164 -2.31 19.83 -15.45
CA PHE A 164 -1.30 19.68 -16.49
C PHE A 164 -0.58 20.98 -16.85
N LYS A 165 -1.04 22.15 -16.37
CA LYS A 165 -0.34 23.45 -16.49
C LYS A 165 0.40 23.87 -15.22
N ASN A 166 0.07 23.28 -14.07
CA ASN A 166 0.68 23.59 -12.78
C ASN A 166 1.11 22.28 -12.08
N GLU A 167 2.41 22.01 -12.16
CA GLU A 167 3.06 20.80 -11.64
C GLU A 167 2.89 20.65 -10.11
N GLU A 168 3.08 21.72 -9.34
CA GLU A 168 2.93 21.71 -7.88
C GLU A 168 1.50 21.34 -7.47
N LEU A 169 0.52 21.99 -8.10
CA LEU A 169 -0.90 21.71 -7.86
C LEU A 169 -1.28 20.26 -8.20
N MET A 170 -0.70 19.69 -9.27
CA MET A 170 -0.92 18.31 -9.71
C MET A 170 -0.34 17.30 -8.71
N ILE A 171 0.89 17.55 -8.24
CA ILE A 171 1.56 16.70 -7.26
C ILE A 171 0.79 16.71 -5.94
N ASP A 172 0.47 17.89 -5.42
CA ASP A 172 -0.26 18.06 -4.16
C ASP A 172 -1.62 17.37 -4.19
N PHE A 173 -2.42 17.62 -5.25
CA PHE A 173 -3.73 16.99 -5.38
C PHE A 173 -3.61 15.47 -5.57
N GLY A 174 -2.76 15.03 -6.49
CA GLY A 174 -2.64 13.62 -6.86
C GLY A 174 -2.24 12.75 -5.67
N TRP A 175 -1.23 13.16 -4.91
CA TRP A 175 -0.81 12.40 -3.73
C TRP A 175 -1.73 12.56 -2.53
N ALA A 176 -2.29 13.74 -2.26
CA ALA A 176 -3.29 13.87 -1.21
C ALA A 176 -4.54 13.01 -1.49
N TRP A 177 -4.96 12.92 -2.76
CA TRP A 177 -6.04 12.02 -3.18
C TRP A 177 -5.65 10.55 -2.99
N LYS A 178 -4.47 10.16 -3.49
CA LYS A 178 -3.99 8.79 -3.39
C LYS A 178 -3.77 8.34 -1.95
N PHE A 179 -3.28 9.22 -1.09
CA PHE A 179 -3.11 8.94 0.33
C PHE A 179 -4.44 8.65 1.00
N ARG A 180 -5.44 9.52 0.80
CA ARG A 180 -6.80 9.30 1.32
C ARG A 180 -7.38 7.99 0.82
N GLN A 181 -7.20 7.69 -0.47
CA GLN A 181 -7.63 6.42 -1.04
C GLN A 181 -6.92 5.23 -0.39
N ASN A 182 -5.59 5.26 -0.26
CA ASN A 182 -4.83 4.16 0.35
C ASN A 182 -5.21 3.93 1.81
N VAL A 183 -5.41 5.00 2.60
CA VAL A 183 -5.86 4.89 3.99
C VAL A 183 -7.27 4.28 4.02
N SER A 184 -8.20 4.82 3.24
CA SER A 184 -9.58 4.32 3.15
C SER A 184 -9.62 2.84 2.76
N GLU A 185 -8.88 2.44 1.72
CA GLU A 185 -8.84 1.07 1.23
C GLU A 185 -8.10 0.12 2.17
N ASN A 186 -7.00 0.53 2.82
CA ASN A 186 -6.27 -0.38 3.72
C ASN A 186 -6.94 -0.57 5.07
N PHE A 187 -7.63 0.47 5.56
CA PHE A 187 -8.41 0.40 6.81
C PHE A 187 -9.87 -0.01 6.58
N GLN A 188 -10.33 -0.03 5.32
CA GLN A 188 -11.71 -0.29 4.94
C GLN A 188 -12.72 0.66 5.61
N VAL A 189 -12.37 1.95 5.65
CA VAL A 189 -13.19 3.03 6.24
C VAL A 189 -13.59 4.05 5.19
N SER A 190 -14.85 4.49 5.20
CA SER A 190 -15.33 5.53 4.28
C SER A 190 -14.97 6.94 4.73
N ASP A 191 -14.67 7.12 6.02
CA ASP A 191 -14.24 8.37 6.61
C ASP A 191 -13.03 8.11 7.50
N ILE A 192 -11.93 8.80 7.21
CA ILE A 192 -10.66 8.67 7.91
C ILE A 192 -10.78 9.19 9.35
N SER A 193 -11.77 10.04 9.65
CA SER A 193 -12.07 10.46 11.03
C SER A 193 -12.40 9.28 11.95
N GLN A 194 -12.83 8.14 11.39
CA GLN A 194 -13.08 6.89 12.14
C GLN A 194 -11.79 6.27 12.70
N LEU A 195 -10.62 6.70 12.23
CA LEU A 195 -9.33 6.29 12.78
C LEU A 195 -8.91 7.12 13.99
N LYS A 196 -9.67 8.17 14.36
CA LYS A 196 -9.44 8.95 15.57
C LYS A 196 -9.65 8.08 16.80
N GLY A 197 -8.75 8.21 17.77
CA GLY A 197 -8.90 7.59 19.07
C GLY A 197 -10.01 8.23 19.91
N PHE A 198 -10.10 7.80 21.17
CA PHE A 198 -11.14 8.29 22.09
C PHE A 198 -10.76 9.58 22.81
N GLY A 199 -9.56 10.11 22.57
CA GLY A 199 -9.09 11.34 23.21
C GLY A 199 -9.71 12.62 22.60
N ASP A 200 -9.59 13.72 23.34
CA ASP A 200 -10.07 15.04 22.92
C ASP A 200 -9.13 15.74 21.92
N SER A 201 -7.87 15.34 21.86
CA SER A 201 -6.86 15.90 20.95
C SER A 201 -7.23 15.65 19.48
N PRO A 202 -6.79 16.49 18.53
CA PRO A 202 -6.97 16.19 17.12
C PRO A 202 -6.18 14.93 16.73
N LEU A 203 -6.68 14.19 15.75
CA LEU A 203 -5.90 13.11 15.13
C LEU A 203 -4.68 13.72 14.41
N SER A 204 -3.50 13.19 14.72
CA SER A 204 -2.26 13.46 13.96
C SER A 204 -1.44 12.19 13.76
N PHE A 205 -0.95 11.98 12.54
CA PHE A 205 0.07 10.97 12.24
C PHE A 205 1.10 11.59 11.31
N CYS A 206 2.27 11.93 11.82
CA CYS A 206 3.33 12.61 11.10
C CYS A 206 4.56 11.71 10.96
N VAL A 207 5.08 11.62 9.74
CA VAL A 207 6.37 11.00 9.46
C VAL A 207 7.24 12.07 8.81
N PRO A 208 8.15 12.70 9.58
CA PRO A 208 8.97 13.79 9.06
C PRO A 208 9.69 13.41 7.77
N GLY A 209 9.55 14.27 6.75
CA GLY A 209 10.07 14.03 5.40
C GLY A 209 9.16 13.19 4.50
N LEU A 210 8.28 12.35 5.04
CA LEU A 210 7.38 11.51 4.24
C LEU A 210 6.01 12.15 4.03
N GLY A 211 5.48 12.83 5.05
CA GLY A 211 4.18 13.48 5.06
C GLY A 211 3.48 13.36 6.41
N ASP A 212 2.30 13.94 6.52
CA ASP A 212 1.50 13.97 7.72
C ASP A 212 0.02 13.68 7.41
N LEU A 213 -0.75 13.46 8.47
CA LEU A 213 -2.20 13.30 8.47
C LEU A 213 -2.72 14.12 9.65
N GLU A 214 -3.45 15.19 9.39
CA GLU A 214 -4.03 16.04 10.44
C GLU A 214 -5.52 16.27 10.20
N GLU A 215 -6.32 16.22 11.29
CA GLU A 215 -7.77 16.43 11.27
C GLU A 215 -8.17 17.83 10.75
N ALA A 216 -7.36 18.86 10.99
CA ALA A 216 -7.69 20.25 10.68
C ALA A 216 -7.60 20.61 9.18
N ASN A 217 -6.82 19.87 8.39
CA ASN A 217 -6.48 20.22 7.00
C ASN A 217 -7.20 19.34 5.96
N GLU A 218 -8.36 18.79 6.30
CA GLU A 218 -9.07 17.78 5.49
C GLU A 218 -8.19 16.59 5.07
N PHE A 219 -7.06 16.32 5.74
CA PHE A 219 -6.03 15.33 5.39
C PHE A 219 -5.15 15.72 4.17
N GLY A 220 -4.19 16.63 4.40
CA GLY A 220 -3.11 16.90 3.43
C GLY A 220 -2.03 15.83 3.52
N PHE A 221 -1.43 15.46 2.38
CA PHE A 221 -0.20 14.67 2.34
C PHE A 221 0.80 15.47 1.52
N SER A 222 1.82 16.00 2.18
CA SER A 222 2.86 16.83 1.55
C SER A 222 4.22 16.15 1.73
N PRO A 223 4.62 15.25 0.82
CA PRO A 223 5.93 14.62 0.93
C PRO A 223 7.02 15.65 0.66
N ASP A 224 8.20 15.45 1.22
CA ASP A 224 9.34 16.35 1.02
C ASP A 224 9.72 16.43 -0.47
N LEU A 225 9.74 17.64 -1.04
CA LEU A 225 10.10 17.91 -2.44
C LEU A 225 11.45 17.30 -2.87
N GLN A 226 12.40 17.10 -1.95
CA GLN A 226 13.66 16.42 -2.27
C GLN A 226 13.46 14.94 -2.58
N ILE A 227 12.49 14.31 -1.92
CA ILE A 227 12.10 12.92 -2.13
C ILE A 227 11.43 12.78 -3.51
N VAL A 228 10.56 13.74 -3.88
CA VAL A 228 9.89 13.83 -5.19
C VAL A 228 10.90 13.89 -6.35
N GLN A 229 12.02 14.59 -6.16
CA GLN A 229 13.03 14.78 -7.22
C GLN A 229 13.92 13.55 -7.45
N ASN A 230 13.85 12.51 -6.60
CA ASN A 230 14.63 11.28 -6.76
C ASN A 230 13.80 9.99 -6.60
N PRO A 231 12.83 9.73 -7.50
CA PRO A 231 11.88 8.64 -7.38
C PRO A 231 12.48 7.24 -7.55
N GLN A 232 13.65 7.14 -8.17
CA GLN A 232 14.47 5.92 -8.22
C GLN A 232 14.83 5.35 -6.83
N SER A 233 14.65 6.13 -5.76
CA SER A 233 14.92 5.73 -4.38
C SER A 233 13.70 5.19 -3.63
N PHE A 234 12.52 5.09 -4.29
CA PHE A 234 11.30 4.74 -3.57
C PHE A 234 11.20 3.28 -3.16
N PRO A 235 10.94 3.01 -1.87
CA PRO A 235 10.75 1.66 -1.40
C PRO A 235 9.45 1.08 -1.96
N LYS A 236 9.55 -0.01 -2.73
CA LYS A 236 8.40 -0.89 -2.96
C LYS A 236 7.97 -1.45 -1.59
N ALA A 237 6.71 -1.26 -1.21
CA ALA A 237 6.18 -1.76 0.05
C ALA A 237 5.23 -2.94 -0.16
N PHE A 238 5.33 -3.98 0.67
CA PHE A 238 4.40 -5.11 0.70
C PHE A 238 3.92 -5.36 2.12
N TYR A 239 2.63 -5.68 2.28
CA TYR A 239 2.03 -5.97 3.58
C TYR A 239 1.43 -7.38 3.59
N LEU A 240 1.85 -8.21 4.54
CA LEU A 240 1.34 -9.56 4.75
C LEU A 240 0.62 -9.61 6.11
N GLU A 241 -0.70 -9.49 6.10
CA GLU A 241 -1.51 -9.48 7.33
C GLU A 241 -1.92 -10.89 7.76
N SER A 242 -2.44 -11.71 6.84
CA SER A 242 -3.02 -13.00 7.18
C SER A 242 -2.70 -14.06 6.14
N GLN A 243 -2.26 -15.23 6.62
CA GLN A 243 -2.03 -16.42 5.82
C GLN A 243 -3.31 -16.94 5.15
N LEU A 244 -4.47 -16.63 5.72
CA LEU A 244 -5.77 -17.07 5.20
C LEU A 244 -6.08 -16.41 3.85
N TYR A 245 -5.59 -15.19 3.62
CA TYR A 245 -5.78 -14.50 2.34
C TYR A 245 -5.20 -15.28 1.17
N TRP A 246 -4.09 -15.98 1.35
CA TRP A 246 -3.47 -16.77 0.28
C TRP A 246 -4.29 -18.01 -0.07
N LYS A 247 -4.91 -18.63 0.93
CA LYS A 247 -5.82 -19.75 0.72
C LYS A 247 -7.15 -19.34 0.10
N LEU A 248 -7.55 -18.08 0.30
CA LEU A 248 -8.76 -17.47 -0.25
C LEU A 248 -8.46 -16.52 -1.41
N LYS A 249 -7.28 -16.63 -2.05
CA LYS A 249 -6.83 -15.65 -3.04
C LYS A 249 -7.86 -15.43 -4.15
N ASN A 250 -8.33 -16.51 -4.77
CA ASN A 250 -9.22 -16.44 -5.92
C ASN A 250 -10.60 -15.81 -5.61
N PRO A 251 -11.32 -16.21 -4.54
CA PRO A 251 -12.57 -15.54 -4.19
C PRO A 251 -12.37 -14.08 -3.76
N LEU A 252 -11.25 -13.73 -3.10
CA LEU A 252 -10.96 -12.33 -2.74
C LEU A 252 -10.59 -11.49 -3.97
N GLU A 253 -9.96 -12.10 -4.96
CA GLU A 253 -9.63 -11.49 -6.24
C GLU A 253 -10.88 -11.21 -7.10
N SER A 254 -11.86 -12.12 -7.12
CA SER A 254 -13.11 -11.90 -7.87
C SER A 254 -13.92 -10.71 -7.36
N ILE A 255 -13.86 -10.41 -6.05
CA ILE A 255 -14.54 -9.24 -5.46
C ILE A 255 -14.06 -7.93 -6.11
N LYS A 256 -12.78 -7.82 -6.48
CA LYS A 256 -12.24 -6.62 -7.15
C LYS A 256 -12.74 -6.49 -8.59
N LEU A 257 -12.97 -7.60 -9.28
CA LEU A 257 -13.48 -7.61 -10.64
C LEU A 257 -14.95 -7.18 -10.69
N ASP A 258 -15.77 -7.67 -9.76
CA ASP A 258 -17.21 -7.33 -9.69
C ASP A 258 -17.46 -5.86 -9.29
N SER A 259 -16.56 -5.30 -8.48
CA SER A 259 -16.68 -3.94 -7.97
C SER A 259 -16.26 -2.85 -8.96
N SER A 260 -15.49 -3.18 -10.01
CA SER A 260 -14.91 -2.26 -11.02
C SER A 260 -15.91 -1.34 -11.77
N SER A 261 -17.21 -1.49 -11.55
CA SER A 261 -18.29 -0.70 -12.15
C SER A 261 -18.78 0.49 -11.30
N SER A 262 -18.27 0.72 -10.09
CA SER A 262 -18.74 1.80 -9.20
C SER A 262 -17.62 2.57 -8.51
N SER A 263 -17.76 3.89 -8.30
CA SER A 263 -16.80 4.69 -7.50
C SER A 263 -16.66 4.24 -6.04
N TRP A 264 -17.52 3.35 -5.56
CA TRP A 264 -17.47 2.73 -4.22
C TRP A 264 -16.81 1.34 -4.25
N ALA A 265 -16.14 0.98 -5.35
CA ALA A 265 -15.44 -0.30 -5.53
C ALA A 265 -14.28 -0.55 -4.54
N SER A 266 -13.79 0.51 -3.92
CA SER A 266 -12.60 0.53 -3.07
C SER A 266 -12.82 -0.11 -1.70
N LEU A 267 -14.04 -0.03 -1.16
CA LEU A 267 -14.39 -0.57 0.16
C LEU A 267 -15.12 -1.91 0.05
N ASN A 268 -14.42 -2.88 -0.53
CA ASN A 268 -14.98 -4.19 -0.85
C ASN A 268 -14.77 -5.26 0.25
N GLY A 269 -14.29 -4.84 1.42
CA GLY A 269 -13.96 -5.69 2.56
C GLY A 269 -12.55 -6.30 2.49
N VAL A 270 -11.80 -6.05 1.41
CA VAL A 270 -10.44 -6.57 1.19
C VAL A 270 -9.46 -5.40 1.09
N PRO A 271 -8.51 -5.27 2.02
CA PRO A 271 -7.53 -4.19 2.00
C PRO A 271 -6.70 -4.12 0.72
N SER A 272 -6.31 -2.91 0.26
CA SER A 272 -5.61 -2.77 -1.03
C SER A 272 -4.27 -3.50 -1.08
N TYR A 273 -3.55 -3.54 0.05
CA TYR A 273 -2.27 -4.25 0.12
C TYR A 273 -2.34 -5.73 -0.26
N PHE A 274 -3.49 -6.38 -0.06
CA PHE A 274 -3.67 -7.76 -0.52
C PHE A 274 -3.53 -7.84 -2.04
N TYR A 275 -4.15 -6.91 -2.76
CA TYR A 275 -4.08 -6.86 -4.21
C TYR A 275 -2.70 -6.47 -4.71
N ASP A 276 -1.98 -5.61 -3.98
CA ASP A 276 -0.61 -5.23 -4.31
C ASP A 276 0.34 -6.44 -4.29
N VAL A 277 0.15 -7.33 -3.31
CA VAL A 277 0.84 -8.63 -3.25
C VAL A 277 0.43 -9.51 -4.43
N VAL A 278 -0.87 -9.67 -4.72
CA VAL A 278 -1.36 -10.49 -5.84
C VAL A 278 -0.77 -10.03 -7.19
N VAL A 279 -0.71 -8.72 -7.42
CA VAL A 279 -0.08 -8.14 -8.62
C VAL A 279 1.41 -8.49 -8.66
N ALA A 280 2.12 -8.42 -7.53
CA ALA A 280 3.53 -8.78 -7.48
C ALA A 280 3.79 -10.27 -7.76
N LEU A 281 2.90 -11.19 -7.36
CA LEU A 281 3.04 -12.62 -7.62
C LEU A 281 2.95 -12.97 -9.12
N ARG A 282 2.32 -12.12 -9.92
CA ARG A 282 2.19 -12.28 -11.39
C ARG A 282 3.44 -11.85 -12.15
N ARG A 283 4.40 -11.22 -11.48
CA ARG A 283 5.66 -10.81 -12.11
C ARG A 283 6.43 -12.01 -12.62
N GLN A 284 7.26 -11.79 -13.63
CA GLN A 284 8.18 -12.81 -14.11
C GLN A 284 9.20 -13.14 -13.02
N ARG A 285 9.65 -14.38 -13.01
CA ARG A 285 10.73 -14.81 -12.14
C ARG A 285 11.99 -14.04 -12.51
N ILE A 286 12.72 -13.56 -11.51
CA ILE A 286 14.01 -12.89 -11.70
C ILE A 286 15.10 -13.57 -10.89
N ASP A 287 16.35 -13.30 -11.27
CA ASP A 287 17.47 -13.52 -10.37
C ASP A 287 17.40 -12.48 -9.25
N HIS A 288 17.69 -12.92 -8.02
CA HIS A 288 17.55 -12.10 -6.83
C HIS A 288 18.77 -12.25 -5.93
N PRO A 289 19.12 -11.24 -5.12
CA PRO A 289 20.30 -11.29 -4.26
C PRO A 289 20.13 -12.27 -3.08
N PHE A 290 18.89 -12.63 -2.74
CA PHE A 290 18.53 -13.44 -1.57
C PHE A 290 18.64 -14.97 -1.78
N ALA A 291 19.57 -15.46 -2.62
CA ALA A 291 19.62 -16.86 -3.07
C ALA A 291 19.69 -17.89 -1.92
N GLU A 292 20.59 -17.68 -0.95
CA GLU A 292 20.75 -18.58 0.20
C GLU A 292 19.53 -18.56 1.12
N ILE A 293 18.99 -17.36 1.38
CA ILE A 293 17.77 -17.18 2.18
C ILE A 293 16.59 -17.96 1.55
N HIS A 294 16.39 -17.76 0.25
CA HIS A 294 15.32 -18.38 -0.53
C HIS A 294 15.44 -19.92 -0.54
N LYS A 295 16.67 -20.44 -0.69
CA LYS A 295 16.95 -21.88 -0.58
C LYS A 295 16.64 -22.41 0.83
N GLY A 296 16.98 -21.65 1.87
CA GLY A 296 16.67 -21.98 3.26
C GLY A 296 15.17 -22.18 3.49
N LEU A 297 14.33 -21.26 2.99
CA LEU A 297 12.87 -21.39 3.08
C LEU A 297 12.34 -22.66 2.39
N HIS A 298 12.80 -22.95 1.17
CA HIS A 298 12.36 -24.16 0.46
C HIS A 298 12.75 -25.45 1.18
N ASN A 299 13.93 -25.47 1.79
CA ASN A 299 14.37 -26.61 2.59
C ASN A 299 13.54 -26.75 3.87
N ALA A 300 13.23 -25.65 4.55
CA ALA A 300 12.44 -25.64 5.78
C ALA A 300 11.01 -26.17 5.56
N ILE A 301 10.36 -25.78 4.45
CA ILE A 301 9.00 -26.24 4.12
C ILE A 301 8.97 -27.56 3.34
N GLY A 302 10.12 -28.05 2.86
CA GLY A 302 10.23 -29.30 2.10
C GLY A 302 9.64 -29.23 0.68
N GLY A 303 9.59 -28.05 0.08
CA GLY A 303 8.96 -27.81 -1.22
C GLY A 303 8.99 -26.33 -1.62
N LYS A 304 8.18 -25.96 -2.61
CA LYS A 304 8.04 -24.58 -3.08
C LYS A 304 6.60 -24.24 -3.45
N ILE A 305 6.21 -22.99 -3.27
CA ILE A 305 4.94 -22.49 -3.81
C ILE A 305 5.20 -21.94 -5.21
N VAL A 306 4.33 -22.27 -6.15
CA VAL A 306 4.35 -21.74 -7.52
C VAL A 306 2.98 -21.18 -7.89
N LEU A 307 2.96 -20.33 -8.91
CA LEU A 307 1.73 -19.88 -9.56
C LEU A 307 1.54 -20.71 -10.83
N SER A 308 0.38 -21.37 -10.95
CA SER A 308 0.01 -22.14 -12.15
C SER A 308 -0.31 -21.22 -13.33
N GLU A 309 -0.44 -21.77 -14.55
CA GLU A 309 -0.88 -21.01 -15.73
C GLU A 309 -2.28 -20.40 -15.55
N ALA A 310 -3.14 -21.05 -14.76
CA ALA A 310 -4.46 -20.54 -14.41
C ALA A 310 -4.43 -19.43 -13.34
N GLY A 311 -3.26 -19.12 -12.77
CA GLY A 311 -3.11 -18.13 -11.71
C GLY A 311 -3.40 -18.66 -10.30
N ASP A 312 -3.47 -19.99 -10.14
CA ASP A 312 -3.67 -20.65 -8.86
C ASP A 312 -2.35 -20.84 -8.11
N LEU A 313 -2.39 -20.74 -6.78
CA LEU A 313 -1.24 -21.05 -5.94
C LEU A 313 -1.19 -22.55 -5.65
N GLU A 314 -0.07 -23.17 -6.00
CA GLU A 314 0.18 -24.60 -5.81
C GLU A 314 1.47 -24.83 -5.02
N PHE A 315 1.46 -25.82 -4.15
CA PHE A 315 2.64 -26.28 -3.44
C PHE A 315 3.21 -27.54 -4.10
N GLN A 316 4.44 -27.44 -4.58
CA GLN A 316 5.17 -28.51 -5.25
C GLN A 316 6.20 -29.14 -4.32
N THR A 317 6.14 -30.46 -4.19
CA THR A 317 7.12 -31.30 -3.48
C THR A 317 7.66 -32.39 -4.40
N SER A 318 8.55 -33.25 -3.90
CA SER A 318 9.20 -34.35 -4.63
C SER A 318 8.21 -35.39 -5.19
N GLY A 319 7.48 -35.02 -6.25
CA GLY A 319 6.58 -35.87 -7.02
C GLY A 319 5.08 -35.55 -6.92
N ARG A 320 4.66 -34.48 -6.21
CA ARG A 320 3.24 -34.07 -6.12
C ARG A 320 3.09 -32.56 -6.14
N SER A 321 2.03 -32.09 -6.82
CA SER A 321 1.52 -30.72 -6.71
C SER A 321 0.20 -30.75 -5.95
N LEU A 322 0.02 -29.82 -5.02
CA LEU A 322 -1.18 -29.71 -4.19
C LEU A 322 -1.69 -28.26 -4.24
N PRO A 323 -3.01 -28.02 -4.33
CA PRO A 323 -3.55 -26.67 -4.12
C PRO A 323 -3.11 -26.10 -2.77
N LEU A 324 -2.77 -24.81 -2.73
CA LEU A 324 -2.28 -24.17 -1.49
C LEU A 324 -3.28 -24.29 -0.33
N SER A 325 -4.59 -24.35 -0.62
CA SER A 325 -5.65 -24.55 0.36
C SER A 325 -5.47 -25.81 1.22
N LEU A 326 -4.86 -26.86 0.67
CA LEU A 326 -4.60 -28.14 1.34
C LEU A 326 -3.29 -28.19 2.15
N THR A 327 -2.49 -27.12 2.13
CA THR A 327 -1.21 -27.07 2.87
C THR A 327 -1.41 -26.63 4.32
N SER A 328 -0.40 -26.80 5.18
CA SER A 328 -0.42 -26.20 6.52
C SER A 328 -0.26 -24.67 6.42
N ALA A 329 -0.77 -23.96 7.43
CA ALA A 329 -0.68 -22.51 7.47
C ALA A 329 0.77 -22.00 7.48
N GLY A 330 1.68 -22.72 8.14
CA GLY A 330 3.11 -22.40 8.12
C GLY A 330 3.79 -22.58 6.76
N VAL A 331 3.42 -23.62 5.99
CA VAL A 331 3.89 -23.79 4.61
C VAL A 331 3.42 -22.62 3.75
N ALA A 332 2.14 -22.21 3.90
CA ALA A 332 1.62 -21.04 3.21
C ALA A 332 2.39 -19.76 3.58
N ASN A 333 2.66 -19.51 4.87
CA ASN A 333 3.33 -18.28 5.30
C ASN A 333 4.75 -18.16 4.74
N MET A 334 5.58 -19.18 5.00
CA MET A 334 6.98 -19.19 4.56
C MET A 334 7.11 -19.30 3.04
N GLY A 335 6.28 -20.14 2.41
CA GLY A 335 6.33 -20.32 0.96
C GLY A 335 5.91 -19.06 0.20
N MET A 336 5.02 -18.24 0.74
CA MET A 336 4.62 -16.97 0.11
C MET A 336 5.75 -15.95 0.15
N LEU A 337 6.52 -15.90 1.24
CA LEU A 337 7.74 -15.08 1.31
C LEU A 337 8.78 -15.53 0.29
N ALA A 338 9.00 -16.85 0.15
CA ALA A 338 9.89 -17.40 -0.87
C ALA A 338 9.43 -17.00 -2.28
N LEU A 339 8.14 -17.14 -2.56
CA LEU A 339 7.58 -16.80 -3.86
C LEU A 339 7.71 -15.30 -4.15
N LEU A 340 7.51 -14.41 -3.17
CA LEU A 340 7.68 -12.96 -3.37
C LEU A 340 9.12 -12.59 -3.73
N ILE A 341 10.10 -13.25 -3.12
CA ILE A 341 11.51 -13.12 -3.49
C ILE A 341 11.73 -13.58 -4.94
N GLU A 342 11.24 -14.78 -5.29
CA GLU A 342 11.39 -15.35 -6.64
C GLU A 342 10.76 -14.45 -7.73
N ARG A 343 9.72 -13.69 -7.38
CA ARG A 343 8.98 -12.78 -8.27
C ARG A 343 9.53 -11.36 -8.31
N GLY A 344 10.66 -11.09 -7.64
CA GLY A 344 11.26 -9.75 -7.62
C GLY A 344 10.37 -8.70 -6.95
N ALA A 345 9.53 -9.14 -6.00
CA ALA A 345 8.77 -8.19 -5.17
C ALA A 345 9.72 -7.51 -4.19
N LEU A 346 10.61 -8.28 -3.56
CA LEU A 346 11.57 -7.79 -2.59
C LEU A 346 12.93 -7.56 -3.24
N GLU A 347 13.50 -6.38 -3.01
CA GLU A 347 14.82 -5.94 -3.45
C GLU A 347 15.43 -5.07 -2.31
N PRO A 348 16.75 -4.85 -2.27
CA PRO A 348 17.34 -3.90 -1.33
C PRO A 348 16.66 -2.52 -1.48
N GLY A 349 16.18 -1.97 -0.35
CA GLY A 349 15.37 -0.75 -0.31
C GLY A 349 13.87 -1.00 -0.17
N SER A 350 13.33 -2.17 -0.55
CA SER A 350 11.91 -2.49 -0.36
C SER A 350 11.51 -2.52 1.12
N PHE A 351 10.26 -2.20 1.42
CA PHE A 351 9.64 -2.41 2.74
C PHE A 351 8.78 -3.68 2.74
N LEU A 352 8.91 -4.47 3.79
CA LEU A 352 8.13 -5.67 4.05
C LEU A 352 7.49 -5.55 5.43
N PHE A 353 6.17 -5.39 5.45
CA PHE A 353 5.35 -5.41 6.65
C PHE A 353 4.76 -6.79 6.84
N ILE A 354 4.87 -7.34 8.04
CA ILE A 354 4.27 -8.64 8.37
C ILE A 354 3.59 -8.55 9.72
N ASP A 355 2.29 -8.85 9.74
CA ASP A 355 1.54 -8.98 10.97
C ASP A 355 1.59 -10.42 11.46
N GLU A 356 1.95 -10.60 12.73
CA GLU A 356 2.08 -11.89 13.41
C GLU A 356 2.82 -12.95 12.57
N PRO A 357 4.10 -12.72 12.19
CA PRO A 357 4.87 -13.68 11.41
C PRO A 357 4.94 -15.07 12.06
N GLU A 358 4.79 -15.16 13.38
CA GLU A 358 4.71 -16.38 14.18
C GLU A 358 3.39 -17.17 14.06
N ALA A 359 2.32 -16.56 13.56
CA ALA A 359 0.97 -17.12 13.66
C ALA A 359 0.92 -18.49 12.99
N ASN A 360 0.31 -19.48 13.66
CA ASN A 360 0.21 -20.87 13.19
C ASN A 360 1.55 -21.57 12.86
N LEU A 361 2.70 -21.03 13.27
CA LEU A 361 4.00 -21.67 13.15
C LEU A 361 4.33 -22.48 14.40
N HIS A 362 4.90 -23.67 14.20
CA HIS A 362 5.54 -24.43 15.28
C HIS A 362 6.74 -23.63 15.86
N PRO A 363 7.08 -23.74 17.16
CA PRO A 363 8.16 -22.94 17.76
C PRO A 363 9.50 -22.93 17.02
N ALA A 364 9.94 -24.09 16.50
CA ALA A 364 11.16 -24.16 15.68
C ALA A 364 11.09 -23.27 14.42
N TRP A 365 9.93 -23.25 13.77
CA TRP A 365 9.66 -22.43 12.60
C TRP A 365 9.50 -20.95 12.91
N GLN A 366 9.12 -20.58 14.13
CA GLN A 366 9.12 -19.17 14.57
C GLN A 366 10.56 -18.63 14.66
N VAL A 367 11.50 -19.47 15.11
CA VAL A 367 12.93 -19.13 15.14
C VAL A 367 13.48 -18.98 13.73
N GLU A 368 13.17 -19.92 12.84
CA GLU A 368 13.59 -19.85 11.43
C GLU A 368 12.97 -18.64 10.70
N MET A 369 11.71 -18.31 10.97
CA MET A 369 11.06 -17.12 10.43
C MET A 369 11.75 -15.83 10.91
N ALA A 370 12.07 -15.73 12.19
CA ALA A 370 12.75 -14.55 12.73
C ALA A 370 14.16 -14.38 12.10
N GLU A 371 14.92 -15.46 11.98
CA GLU A 371 16.23 -15.48 11.31
C GLU A 371 16.11 -15.04 9.84
N PHE A 372 15.13 -15.59 9.11
CA PHE A 372 14.86 -15.25 7.72
C PHE A 372 14.58 -13.76 7.53
N LEU A 373 13.67 -13.21 8.34
CA LEU A 373 13.26 -11.81 8.25
C LEU A 373 14.41 -10.86 8.60
N PHE A 374 15.25 -11.24 9.57
CA PHE A 374 16.42 -10.47 9.92
C PHE A 374 17.49 -10.49 8.83
N GLU A 375 17.73 -11.63 8.18
CA GLU A 375 18.71 -11.74 7.10
C GLU A 375 18.28 -10.93 5.86
N LEU A 376 16.97 -10.86 5.55
CA LEU A 376 16.45 -9.90 4.57
C LEU A 376 16.81 -8.45 4.95
N ALA A 377 16.67 -8.11 6.23
CA ALA A 377 17.01 -6.78 6.72
C ALA A 377 18.50 -6.46 6.58
N ARG A 378 19.39 -7.42 6.88
CA ARG A 378 20.84 -7.26 6.63
C ARG A 378 21.13 -6.96 5.17
N GLN A 379 20.43 -7.63 4.26
CA GLN A 379 20.59 -7.49 2.81
C GLN A 379 19.89 -6.27 2.21
N GLY A 380 19.32 -5.39 3.04
CA GLY A 380 18.86 -4.07 2.60
C GLY A 380 17.36 -3.88 2.56
N VAL A 381 16.57 -4.91 2.86
CA VAL A 381 15.12 -4.78 2.98
C VAL A 381 14.78 -4.07 4.30
N HIS A 382 13.78 -3.21 4.31
CA HIS A 382 13.19 -2.67 5.52
C HIS A 382 12.08 -3.60 6.00
N VAL A 383 12.35 -4.38 7.04
CA VAL A 383 11.39 -5.35 7.57
C VAL A 383 10.74 -4.78 8.83
N VAL A 384 9.41 -4.71 8.83
CA VAL A 384 8.61 -4.23 9.96
C VAL A 384 7.66 -5.34 10.36
N ILE A 385 7.79 -5.84 11.59
CA ILE A 385 6.93 -6.89 12.12
C ILE A 385 6.12 -6.39 13.31
N SER A 386 4.84 -6.75 13.35
CA SER A 386 4.05 -6.70 14.57
C SER A 386 3.90 -8.09 15.15
N THR A 387 4.19 -8.24 16.44
CA THR A 387 4.28 -9.57 17.07
C THR A 387 3.79 -9.53 18.52
N HIS A 388 3.24 -10.66 18.95
CA HIS A 388 2.98 -10.97 20.34
C HIS A 388 3.81 -12.19 20.81
N SER A 389 4.82 -12.59 20.01
CA SER A 389 5.62 -13.79 20.25
C SER A 389 6.79 -13.57 21.20
N MET A 390 6.71 -14.25 22.35
CA MET A 390 7.85 -14.41 23.25
C MET A 390 9.04 -15.10 22.56
N THR A 391 8.78 -16.02 21.63
CA THR A 391 9.83 -16.75 20.90
C THR A 391 10.65 -15.81 20.04
N ILE A 392 10.01 -14.91 19.30
CA ILE A 392 10.70 -13.93 18.44
C ILE A 392 11.52 -12.96 19.29
N LEU A 393 10.95 -12.44 20.39
CA LEU A 393 11.70 -11.57 21.32
C LEU A 393 12.86 -12.29 22.00
N LYS A 394 12.73 -13.60 22.26
CA LYS A 394 13.80 -14.39 22.84
C LYS A 394 14.90 -14.70 21.82
N TRP A 395 14.52 -15.00 20.58
CA TRP A 395 15.47 -15.14 19.48
C TRP A 395 16.27 -13.85 19.30
N LEU A 396 15.61 -12.68 19.27
CA LEU A 396 16.28 -11.38 19.12
C LEU A 396 17.31 -11.15 20.24
N GLU A 397 16.93 -11.41 21.50
CA GLU A 397 17.82 -11.28 22.65
C GLU A 397 19.08 -12.15 22.49
N VAL A 398 18.91 -13.40 22.07
CA VAL A 398 20.01 -14.35 21.90
C VAL A 398 20.88 -13.96 20.71
N HIS A 399 20.27 -13.49 19.61
CA HIS A 399 20.96 -13.04 18.42
C HIS A 399 21.86 -11.83 18.71
N LEU A 400 21.30 -10.80 19.34
CA LEU A 400 22.04 -9.57 19.66
C LEU A 400 23.15 -9.80 20.70
N LYS A 401 23.00 -10.78 21.59
CA LYS A 401 24.09 -11.22 22.49
C LYS A 401 25.24 -11.88 21.74
N LYS A 402 24.97 -12.59 20.64
CA LYS A 402 26.01 -13.24 19.81
C LYS A 402 26.65 -12.25 18.84
N GLU A 403 25.86 -11.40 18.20
CA GLU A 403 26.27 -10.48 17.14
C GLU A 403 25.92 -9.04 17.51
N SER A 404 26.63 -8.45 18.48
CA SER A 404 26.31 -7.12 19.03
C SER A 404 26.27 -5.99 17.98
N LYS A 405 27.03 -6.10 16.89
CA LYS A 405 27.03 -5.14 15.76
C LYS A 405 25.68 -5.02 15.08
N ASP A 406 24.87 -6.08 15.12
CA ASP A 406 23.55 -6.13 14.48
C ASP A 406 22.52 -5.24 15.20
N ARG A 407 22.81 -4.83 16.45
CA ARG A 407 21.98 -3.92 17.23
C ARG A 407 21.70 -2.60 16.49
N ALA A 408 22.64 -2.13 15.66
CA ALA A 408 22.48 -0.91 14.88
C ALA A 408 21.32 -0.98 13.86
N LEU A 409 20.99 -2.19 13.37
CA LEU A 409 19.94 -2.42 12.38
C LEU A 409 18.54 -2.53 13.00
N VAL A 410 18.47 -2.75 14.32
CA VAL A 410 17.21 -3.10 15.00
C VAL A 410 16.57 -1.87 15.63
N ARG A 411 15.25 -1.73 15.46
CA ARG A 411 14.40 -0.82 16.23
C ARG A 411 13.32 -1.65 16.91
N LEU A 412 13.36 -1.73 18.24
CA LEU A 412 12.34 -2.41 19.02
C LEU A 412 11.45 -1.35 19.66
N ASN A 413 10.14 -1.45 19.44
CA ASN A 413 9.16 -0.58 20.06
C ASN A 413 8.17 -1.45 20.83
N LYS A 414 8.01 -1.21 22.14
CA LYS A 414 6.98 -1.88 22.93
C LYS A 414 5.61 -1.28 22.63
N PHE A 415 4.57 -2.08 22.81
CA PHE A 415 3.18 -1.68 22.66
C PHE A 415 2.36 -2.12 23.89
N PRO A 416 1.49 -1.26 24.47
CA PRO A 416 1.23 0.14 24.08
C PRO A 416 2.49 1.01 24.10
N PRO A 417 2.64 1.93 23.14
CA PRO A 417 3.83 2.77 23.04
C PRO A 417 3.83 3.83 24.14
N ASP A 418 5.03 4.28 24.52
CA ASP A 418 5.20 5.47 25.35
C ASP A 418 5.14 6.74 24.47
N ALA A 419 4.89 7.90 25.08
CA ALA A 419 4.86 9.19 24.39
C ALA A 419 6.21 9.53 23.72
N GLU A 420 7.32 9.21 24.41
CA GLU A 420 8.68 9.37 23.89
C GLU A 420 9.28 8.02 23.51
N TRP A 421 10.16 8.03 22.49
CA TRP A 421 10.87 6.83 22.09
C TRP A 421 12.00 6.50 23.08
N ASN A 422 12.05 5.24 23.52
CA ASN A 422 13.11 4.71 24.38
C ASN A 422 14.16 3.94 23.55
N ASP A 423 15.41 4.43 23.55
CA ASP A 423 16.52 3.83 22.82
C ASP A 423 17.23 2.69 23.59
N ASP A 424 16.91 2.50 24.88
CA ASP A 424 17.36 1.35 25.67
C ASP A 424 16.59 0.08 25.29
N MET A 425 17.06 -0.55 24.23
CA MET A 425 16.50 -1.80 23.71
C MET A 425 16.42 -2.93 24.74
N ASP A 426 17.33 -2.99 25.72
CA ASP A 426 17.30 -4.06 26.73
C ASP A 426 16.16 -3.84 27.72
N ALA A 427 15.95 -2.59 28.14
CA ALA A 427 14.80 -2.18 28.95
C ALA A 427 13.48 -2.40 28.20
N VAL A 428 13.37 -1.90 26.96
CA VAL A 428 12.16 -2.06 26.12
C VAL A 428 11.84 -3.54 25.90
N MET A 429 12.85 -4.38 25.68
CA MET A 429 12.65 -5.82 25.50
C MET A 429 12.18 -6.50 26.79
N ALA A 430 12.72 -6.11 27.96
CA ALA A 430 12.29 -6.64 29.24
C ALA A 430 10.81 -6.29 29.51
N GLU A 431 10.42 -5.04 29.28
CA GLU A 431 9.04 -4.57 29.46
C GLU A 431 8.06 -5.24 28.50
N ALA A 432 8.41 -5.34 27.20
CA ALA A 432 7.60 -6.03 26.22
C ALA A 432 7.38 -7.50 26.60
N LYS A 433 8.44 -8.20 27.06
CA LYS A 433 8.34 -9.58 27.54
C LYS A 433 7.44 -9.68 28.77
N GLN A 434 7.63 -8.80 29.76
CA GLN A 434 6.81 -8.77 30.97
C GLN A 434 5.32 -8.64 30.63
N SER A 435 4.98 -7.67 29.77
CA SER A 435 3.61 -7.44 29.30
C SER A 435 3.00 -8.69 28.66
N LEU A 436 3.76 -9.38 27.82
CA LEU A 436 3.30 -10.62 27.16
C LEU A 436 3.19 -11.81 28.12
N THR A 437 3.96 -11.84 29.21
CA THR A 437 3.87 -12.93 30.22
C THR A 437 2.85 -12.68 31.32
N GLN A 438 2.37 -11.45 31.49
CA GLN A 438 1.47 -11.07 32.58
C GLN A 438 0.25 -12.00 32.73
N PRO A 439 -0.45 -12.41 31.66
CA PRO A 439 -1.60 -13.31 31.80
C PRO A 439 -1.25 -14.67 32.43
N PHE A 440 -0.03 -15.17 32.20
CA PHE A 440 0.43 -16.40 32.84
C PHE A 440 0.74 -16.19 34.31
N SER A 441 1.39 -15.07 34.65
CA SER A 441 1.63 -14.69 36.05
C SER A 441 0.32 -14.56 36.83
N ASP A 442 -0.69 -13.92 36.24
CA ASP A 442 -2.01 -13.76 36.85
C ASP A 442 -2.73 -15.11 37.03
N LEU A 443 -2.59 -16.03 36.06
CA LEU A 443 -3.10 -17.40 36.17
C LEU A 443 -2.44 -18.16 37.33
N TYR A 444 -1.13 -18.03 37.50
CA TYR A 444 -0.43 -18.67 38.62
C TYR A 444 -0.85 -18.07 39.97
N ILE A 445 -1.05 -16.76 40.05
CA ILE A 445 -1.47 -16.08 41.29
C ILE A 445 -2.91 -16.46 41.65
N THR A 446 -3.82 -16.54 40.67
CA THR A 446 -5.23 -16.90 40.91
C THR A 446 -5.44 -18.39 41.21
N GLY A 447 -4.45 -19.24 40.91
CA GLY A 447 -4.45 -20.67 41.25
C GLY A 447 -3.82 -21.01 42.62
N LEU A 448 -3.25 -20.02 43.32
CA LEU A 448 -2.75 -20.11 44.70
C LEU A 448 -3.81 -19.61 45.68
#